data_AF-A0A954AMP5-F1
#
_entry.id   AF-A0A954AMP5-F1
#
_cell.length_a   1.000
_cell.length_b   1.000
_cell.length_c   1.000
_cell.angle_alpha   90.00
_cell.angle_beta   90.00
_cell.angle_gamma   90.00
#
_symmetry.space_group_name_H-M   'P 1'
#
loop_
_entity.id
_entity.type
_entity.pdbx_description
1 polymer ?
#
loop_
_entity_poly.entity_id
_entity_poly.type
_entity_poly.pdbx_seq_one_letter_code
_entity_poly.pdbx_strand_id
1 'polypeptide(L)'
;MMQSVWIGAFMTLIVGPFSASHGAGKPTGEAFGSVSVTSARWVGGGDADVCTKKNRTTHFTVSVQQLQLDREKQRITGIVIYTVREGKSNHTRLRGTRPFSIPAPAGAIAILARQTEVSGSLRGKNHNWNDVDPANTYFSDLEIRVDGGGDDDEGNAAMTGKLAIPVQLAAKD
;
A
#
# COMPACT_ATOMS: atom_id res chain seq x y z
N MET A 1 0.99 46.28 -66.45
CA MET A 1 0.95 45.12 -65.53
C MET A 1 1.06 45.65 -64.11
N MET A 2 -0.05 45.64 -63.37
CA MET A 2 -0.11 46.05 -61.95
C MET A 2 0.26 44.83 -61.09
N GLN A 3 1.16 45.00 -60.12
CA GLN A 3 1.35 44.02 -59.05
C GLN A 3 1.03 44.67 -57.70
N SER A 4 0.17 43.97 -56.98
CA SER A 4 -0.54 44.37 -55.78
C SER A 4 0.36 44.35 -54.55
N VAL A 5 0.19 45.36 -53.69
CA VAL A 5 0.82 45.45 -52.36
C VAL A 5 0.01 44.59 -51.37
N TRP A 6 0.68 43.67 -50.67
CA TRP A 6 0.12 42.90 -49.55
C TRP A 6 0.52 43.57 -48.23
N ILE A 7 -0.46 44.04 -47.45
CA ILE A 7 -0.27 44.53 -46.08
C ILE A 7 -0.72 43.42 -45.12
N GLY A 8 0.23 42.73 -44.51
CA GLY A 8 -0.03 41.77 -43.44
C GLY A 8 -0.24 42.51 -42.11
N ALA A 9 -1.45 42.46 -41.57
CA ALA A 9 -1.77 42.94 -40.23
C ALA A 9 -1.30 41.93 -39.18
N PHE A 10 -0.38 42.33 -38.31
CA PHE A 10 -0.01 41.60 -37.10
C PHE A 10 -1.09 41.84 -36.03
N MET A 11 -1.80 40.78 -35.64
CA MET A 11 -2.78 40.81 -34.56
C MET A 11 -2.07 40.45 -33.24
N THR A 12 -1.76 41.45 -32.42
CA THR A 12 -1.19 41.26 -31.09
C THR A 12 -2.27 40.74 -30.14
N LEU A 13 -2.18 39.46 -29.75
CA LEU A 13 -3.03 38.86 -28.73
C LEU A 13 -2.56 39.33 -27.34
N ILE A 14 -3.35 40.19 -26.69
CA ILE A 14 -3.12 40.56 -25.28
C ILE A 14 -3.62 39.42 -24.41
N VAL A 15 -2.69 38.60 -23.90
CA VAL A 15 -2.97 37.62 -22.85
C VAL A 15 -3.06 38.39 -21.52
N GLY A 16 -4.28 38.64 -21.06
CA GLY A 16 -4.50 39.16 -19.71
C GLY A 16 -4.01 38.16 -18.65
N PRO A 17 -3.66 38.61 -17.43
CA PRO A 17 -3.20 37.72 -16.38
C PRO A 17 -4.30 36.73 -16.01
N PHE A 18 -4.04 35.45 -16.26
CA PHE A 18 -4.85 34.35 -15.75
C PHE A 18 -4.67 34.31 -14.23
N SER A 19 -5.63 34.89 -13.51
CA SER A 19 -5.67 34.81 -12.05
C SER A 19 -6.13 33.41 -11.66
N ALA A 20 -5.19 32.47 -11.55
CA ALA A 20 -5.44 31.17 -10.93
C ALA A 20 -5.83 31.40 -9.47
N SER A 21 -7.12 31.24 -9.14
CA SER A 21 -7.54 31.17 -7.75
C SER A 21 -6.85 29.96 -7.12
N HIS A 22 -5.86 30.22 -6.27
CA HIS A 22 -5.27 29.23 -5.39
C HIS A 22 -6.35 28.87 -4.37
N GLY A 23 -7.23 27.94 -4.72
CA GLY A 23 -8.10 27.29 -3.76
C GLY A 23 -7.20 26.65 -2.71
N ALA A 24 -7.20 27.20 -1.49
CA ALA A 24 -6.45 26.64 -0.39
C ALA A 24 -6.81 25.15 -0.26
N GLY A 25 -5.83 24.28 -0.51
CA GLY A 25 -6.03 22.84 -0.37
C GLY A 25 -6.55 22.53 1.03
N LYS A 26 -7.52 21.62 1.13
CA LYS A 26 -8.05 21.21 2.44
C LYS A 26 -6.89 20.67 3.30
N PRO A 27 -6.86 20.95 4.61
CA PRO A 27 -5.79 20.48 5.48
C PRO A 27 -5.76 18.94 5.51
N THR A 28 -4.55 18.38 5.50
CA THR A 28 -4.30 16.93 5.53
C THR A 28 -3.41 16.55 6.69
N GLY A 29 -3.58 15.32 7.20
CA GLY A 29 -2.71 14.74 8.23
C GLY A 29 -2.43 13.26 7.94
N GLU A 30 -1.63 12.62 8.79
CA GLU A 30 -1.36 11.18 8.72
C GLU A 30 -1.56 10.52 10.09
N ALA A 31 -2.17 9.34 10.08
CA ALA A 31 -2.30 8.46 11.23
C ALA A 31 -1.24 7.36 11.15
N PHE A 32 -0.54 7.09 12.26
CA PHE A 32 0.55 6.12 12.30
C PHE A 32 0.23 4.93 13.21
N GLY A 33 0.74 3.75 12.84
CA GLY A 33 0.76 2.61 13.73
C GLY A 33 1.57 1.44 13.18
N SER A 34 1.52 0.30 13.85
CA SER A 34 2.27 -0.89 13.50
C SER A 34 1.38 -2.12 13.46
N VAL A 35 1.72 -3.07 12.60
CA VAL A 35 1.00 -4.33 12.45
C VAL A 35 1.98 -5.47 12.21
N SER A 36 1.70 -6.62 12.81
CA SER A 36 2.49 -7.84 12.62
C SER A 36 1.58 -9.05 12.40
N VAL A 37 2.00 -9.89 11.47
CA VAL A 37 1.50 -11.26 11.29
C VAL A 37 2.65 -12.16 11.68
N THR A 38 2.55 -12.80 12.84
CA THR A 38 3.62 -13.66 13.38
C THR A 38 3.70 -15.00 12.65
N SER A 39 2.56 -15.47 12.13
CA SER A 39 2.49 -16.61 11.23
C SER A 39 1.27 -16.50 10.28
N ALA A 40 1.47 -16.85 9.02
CA ALA A 40 0.45 -17.04 8.01
C ALA A 40 0.13 -18.54 7.89
N ARG A 41 -1.14 -18.89 8.11
CA ARG A 41 -1.60 -20.29 8.12
C ARG A 41 -1.82 -20.84 6.73
N TRP A 42 -1.68 -22.15 6.56
CA TRP A 42 -2.04 -22.83 5.33
C TRP A 42 -3.52 -22.66 4.97
N VAL A 43 -3.79 -22.35 3.70
CA VAL A 43 -5.15 -22.18 3.16
C VAL A 43 -5.39 -22.92 1.85
N GLY A 44 -4.44 -23.77 1.41
CA GLY A 44 -4.59 -24.64 0.25
C GLY A 44 -3.35 -24.73 -0.63
N GLY A 45 -3.42 -25.56 -1.67
CA GLY A 45 -2.28 -25.89 -2.54
C GLY A 45 -1.65 -27.22 -2.16
N GLY A 46 -0.32 -27.30 -2.17
CA GLY A 46 0.47 -28.50 -1.89
C GLY A 46 0.50 -28.87 -0.41
N ASP A 47 1.72 -28.95 0.13
CA ASP A 47 2.00 -29.14 1.56
C ASP A 47 1.62 -27.90 2.40
N ALA A 48 1.68 -28.03 3.73
CA ALA A 48 1.35 -26.95 4.66
C ALA A 48 2.34 -25.78 4.61
N ASP A 49 3.50 -25.97 3.97
CA ASP A 49 4.65 -25.07 4.07
C ASP A 49 5.04 -24.44 2.73
N VAL A 50 5.35 -23.14 2.74
CA VAL A 50 5.96 -22.53 1.55
C VAL A 50 7.44 -22.88 1.54
N CYS A 51 7.80 -23.78 0.64
CA CYS A 51 9.18 -24.27 0.57
C CYS A 51 10.07 -23.37 -0.31
N THR A 52 10.96 -22.60 0.32
CA THR A 52 12.03 -21.87 -0.37
C THR A 52 13.17 -22.82 -0.74
N LYS A 53 13.40 -23.05 -2.05
CA LYS A 53 14.53 -23.86 -2.56
C LYS A 53 15.37 -23.05 -3.54
N LYS A 54 16.62 -23.47 -3.75
CA LYS A 54 17.49 -22.95 -4.82
C LYS A 54 16.72 -23.08 -6.15
N ASN A 55 16.48 -21.96 -6.83
CA ASN A 55 15.69 -21.83 -8.06
C ASN A 55 14.15 -21.88 -7.92
N ARG A 56 13.59 -21.68 -6.72
CA ARG A 56 12.14 -21.45 -6.56
C ARG A 56 11.84 -19.97 -6.38
N THR A 57 10.63 -19.60 -6.76
CA THR A 57 10.07 -18.27 -6.56
C THR A 57 8.85 -18.39 -5.66
N THR A 58 8.78 -17.50 -4.68
CA THR A 58 7.64 -17.34 -3.78
C THR A 58 7.04 -15.97 -4.04
N HIS A 59 5.74 -15.92 -4.31
CA HIS A 59 5.00 -14.69 -4.49
C HIS A 59 4.37 -14.28 -3.17
N PHE A 60 4.31 -12.98 -2.90
CA PHE A 60 3.62 -12.45 -1.74
C PHE A 60 2.69 -11.30 -2.13
N THR A 61 1.67 -11.12 -1.31
CA THR A 61 0.73 -9.99 -1.38
C THR A 61 0.41 -9.55 0.04
N VAL A 62 0.57 -8.26 0.34
CA VAL A 62 0.14 -7.64 1.59
C VAL A 62 -0.92 -6.61 1.24
N SER A 63 -2.09 -6.67 1.86
CA SER A 63 -3.19 -5.74 1.58
C SER A 63 -3.83 -5.18 2.85
N VAL A 64 -4.24 -3.91 2.79
CA VAL A 64 -5.07 -3.23 3.79
C VAL A 64 -6.51 -3.19 3.28
N GLN A 65 -7.43 -3.78 4.03
CA GLN A 65 -8.85 -3.88 3.68
C GLN A 65 -9.75 -3.38 4.82
N GLN A 66 -11.02 -3.16 4.48
CA GLN A 66 -12.07 -2.76 5.44
C GLN A 66 -11.69 -1.53 6.26
N LEU A 67 -11.01 -0.57 5.61
CA LEU A 67 -10.50 0.61 6.27
C LEU A 67 -11.65 1.56 6.63
N GLN A 68 -11.75 1.92 7.91
CA GLN A 68 -12.85 2.72 8.45
C GLN A 68 -12.33 3.77 9.43
N LEU A 69 -12.94 4.95 9.40
CA LEU A 69 -12.73 6.00 10.40
C LEU A 69 -13.89 5.98 11.40
N ASP A 70 -13.60 5.57 12.64
CA ASP A 70 -14.50 5.68 13.78
C ASP A 70 -14.34 7.09 14.37
N ARG A 71 -15.29 7.98 14.05
CA ARG A 71 -15.28 9.38 14.49
C ARG A 71 -15.61 9.53 15.97
N GLU A 72 -16.40 8.62 16.54
CA GLU A 72 -16.77 8.68 17.95
C GLU A 72 -15.56 8.33 18.83
N LYS A 73 -14.80 7.30 18.43
CA LYS A 73 -13.60 6.87 19.15
C LYS A 73 -12.32 7.56 18.70
N GLN A 74 -12.38 8.36 17.63
CA GLN A 74 -11.22 8.98 16.98
C GLN A 74 -10.14 7.94 16.62
N ARG A 75 -10.55 6.87 15.94
CA ARG A 75 -9.64 5.78 15.52
C ARG A 75 -9.85 5.40 14.06
N ILE A 76 -8.78 4.93 13.43
CA ILE A 76 -8.85 4.23 12.14
C ILE A 76 -8.72 2.74 12.42
N THR A 77 -9.65 1.95 11.90
CA THR A 77 -9.64 0.49 11.97
C THR A 77 -9.52 -0.10 10.58
N GLY A 78 -8.99 -1.32 10.50
CA GLY A 78 -8.91 -2.05 9.25
C GLY A 78 -8.33 -3.44 9.47
N ILE A 79 -8.12 -4.16 8.38
CA ILE A 79 -7.55 -5.50 8.38
C ILE A 79 -6.36 -5.53 7.43
N VAL A 80 -5.24 -6.05 7.91
CA VAL A 80 -4.12 -6.44 7.05
C VAL A 80 -4.25 -7.91 6.69
N ILE A 81 -4.14 -8.22 5.39
CA ILE A 81 -4.12 -9.58 4.87
C ILE A 81 -2.77 -9.78 4.19
N TYR A 82 -2.00 -10.73 4.72
CA TYR A 82 -0.75 -11.19 4.14
C TYR A 82 -0.97 -12.56 3.49
N THR A 83 -0.63 -12.70 2.22
CA THR A 83 -0.69 -13.95 1.48
C THR A 83 0.68 -14.28 0.92
N VAL A 84 1.06 -15.55 1.00
CA VAL A 84 2.26 -16.09 0.37
C VAL A 84 1.86 -17.28 -0.49
N ARG A 85 2.41 -17.39 -1.69
CA ARG A 85 2.12 -18.46 -2.64
C ARG A 85 3.39 -18.97 -3.29
N GLU A 86 3.58 -20.29 -3.32
CA GLU A 86 4.65 -20.89 -4.09
C GLU A 86 4.40 -20.76 -5.62
N GLY A 87 5.43 -20.34 -6.36
CA GLY A 87 5.39 -20.22 -7.82
C GLY A 87 5.45 -21.56 -8.58
N LYS A 88 5.67 -22.68 -7.89
CA LYS A 88 5.69 -24.04 -8.49
C LYS A 88 4.26 -24.63 -8.58
N SER A 89 4.11 -25.69 -9.38
CA SER A 89 2.88 -26.43 -9.72
C SER A 89 1.96 -26.87 -8.57
N ASN A 90 2.41 -26.88 -7.32
CA ASN A 90 1.57 -27.24 -6.18
C ASN A 90 0.91 -26.02 -5.52
N HIS A 91 1.42 -24.81 -5.79
CA HIS A 91 0.84 -23.54 -5.38
C HIS A 91 0.45 -23.45 -3.90
N THR A 92 1.26 -24.04 -3.01
CA THR A 92 1.06 -23.90 -1.55
C THR A 92 0.84 -22.44 -1.21
N ARG A 93 -0.26 -22.18 -0.48
CA ARG A 93 -0.75 -20.86 -0.18
C ARG A 93 -0.91 -20.71 1.32
N LEU A 94 -0.26 -19.69 1.87
CA LEU A 94 -0.40 -19.26 3.24
C LEU A 94 -1.15 -17.94 3.31
N ARG A 95 -1.90 -17.73 4.38
CA ARG A 95 -2.63 -16.49 4.64
C ARG A 95 -2.62 -16.15 6.13
N GLY A 96 -2.17 -14.95 6.43
CA GLY A 96 -2.32 -14.30 7.72
C GLY A 96 -3.30 -13.14 7.63
N THR A 97 -4.14 -12.98 8.64
CA THR A 97 -5.10 -11.88 8.75
C THR A 97 -4.95 -11.22 10.11
N ARG A 98 -4.75 -9.91 10.14
CA ARG A 98 -4.54 -9.15 11.37
C ARG A 98 -5.37 -7.87 11.38
N PRO A 99 -6.35 -7.73 12.29
CA PRO A 99 -7.01 -6.44 12.49
C PRO A 99 -6.04 -5.45 13.14
N PHE A 100 -6.19 -4.16 12.82
CA PHE A 100 -5.48 -3.08 13.49
C PHE A 100 -6.43 -1.96 13.90
N SER A 101 -5.98 -1.15 14.85
CA SER A 101 -6.69 0.06 15.28
C SER A 101 -5.68 1.11 15.71
N ILE A 102 -5.63 2.24 15.01
CA ILE A 102 -4.67 3.32 15.27
C ILE A 102 -5.41 4.62 15.64
N PRO A 103 -4.82 5.50 16.46
CA PRO A 103 -5.40 6.82 16.73
C PRO A 103 -5.51 7.65 15.45
N ALA A 104 -6.67 8.28 15.23
CA ALA A 104 -6.84 9.26 14.16
C ALA A 104 -6.40 10.65 14.64
N PRO A 105 -5.78 11.48 13.78
CA PRO A 105 -5.56 12.88 14.09
C PRO A 105 -6.87 13.60 14.42
N ALA A 106 -6.83 14.53 15.38
CA ALA A 106 -8.00 15.31 15.76
C ALA A 106 -8.58 16.06 14.56
N GLY A 107 -9.90 16.03 14.42
CA GLY A 107 -10.59 16.63 13.29
C GLY A 107 -10.49 15.84 11.98
N ALA A 108 -10.02 14.59 12.01
CA ALA A 108 -10.11 13.71 10.85
C ALA A 108 -11.57 13.50 10.44
N ILE A 109 -11.86 13.74 9.15
CA ILE A 109 -13.21 13.62 8.59
C ILE A 109 -13.30 12.56 7.49
N ALA A 110 -12.20 12.25 6.81
CA ALA A 110 -12.13 11.22 5.79
C ALA A 110 -10.73 10.61 5.69
N ILE A 111 -10.66 9.39 5.16
CA ILE A 111 -9.42 8.73 4.80
C ILE A 111 -9.12 9.05 3.34
N LEU A 112 -7.89 9.43 3.04
CA LEU A 112 -7.44 9.69 1.68
C LEU A 112 -6.99 8.39 1.02
N ALA A 113 -7.36 8.21 -0.25
CA ALA A 113 -7.05 6.99 -0.97
C ALA A 113 -5.55 6.84 -1.24
N ARG A 114 -5.01 5.66 -0.95
CA ARG A 114 -3.73 5.14 -1.44
C ARG A 114 -3.92 3.72 -1.99
N GLN A 115 -2.88 3.19 -2.61
CA GLN A 115 -2.87 1.77 -2.96
C GLN A 115 -3.02 0.93 -1.69
N THR A 116 -3.94 -0.03 -1.75
CA THR A 116 -4.25 -0.91 -0.63
C THR A 116 -3.35 -2.14 -0.62
N GLU A 117 -2.58 -2.38 -1.66
CA GLU A 117 -1.88 -3.65 -1.89
C GLU A 117 -0.42 -3.43 -2.29
N VAL A 118 0.47 -4.21 -1.69
CA VAL A 118 1.87 -4.38 -2.09
C VAL A 118 2.04 -5.84 -2.51
N SER A 119 2.69 -6.09 -3.65
CA SER A 119 2.98 -7.43 -4.12
C SER A 119 4.40 -7.55 -4.64
N GLY A 120 4.94 -8.77 -4.60
CA GLY A 120 6.29 -9.02 -5.07
C GLY A 120 6.64 -10.49 -5.06
N SER A 121 7.93 -10.77 -5.21
CA SER A 121 8.45 -12.14 -5.20
C SER A 121 9.81 -12.25 -4.53
N LEU A 122 10.00 -13.30 -3.76
CA LEU A 122 11.29 -13.73 -3.23
C LEU A 122 11.81 -14.91 -4.07
N ARG A 123 13.13 -14.95 -4.33
CA ARG A 123 13.77 -16.02 -5.08
C ARG A 123 14.82 -16.75 -4.25
N GLY A 124 14.93 -18.05 -4.48
CA GLY A 124 15.94 -18.87 -3.84
C GLY A 124 15.61 -19.23 -2.39
N LYS A 125 16.63 -19.70 -1.67
CA LYS A 125 16.55 -20.04 -0.25
C LYS A 125 16.94 -18.81 0.55
N ASN A 126 15.95 -18.08 1.06
CA ASN A 126 16.15 -16.88 1.87
C ASN A 126 15.21 -16.94 3.07
N HIS A 127 15.80 -16.98 4.26
CA HIS A 127 15.11 -17.10 5.56
C HIS A 127 15.12 -15.79 6.36
N ASN A 128 15.74 -14.75 5.81
CA ASN A 128 15.89 -13.47 6.48
C ASN A 128 14.61 -12.65 6.32
N TRP A 129 14.50 -11.61 7.14
CA TRP A 129 13.59 -10.50 6.86
C TRP A 129 14.05 -9.76 5.60
N ASN A 130 13.09 -9.37 4.77
CA ASN A 130 13.32 -8.65 3.52
C ASN A 130 12.50 -7.38 3.53
N ASP A 131 13.18 -6.26 3.35
CA ASP A 131 12.53 -4.97 3.11
C ASP A 131 11.76 -5.03 1.80
N VAL A 132 10.52 -4.54 1.84
CA VAL A 132 9.63 -4.41 0.70
C VAL A 132 9.31 -2.94 0.54
N ASP A 133 9.67 -2.36 -0.60
CA ASP A 133 9.29 -0.99 -0.93
C ASP A 133 7.76 -0.89 -1.08
N PRO A 134 7.06 -0.18 -0.17
CA PRO A 134 5.63 -0.07 -0.19
C PRO A 134 5.14 1.17 -0.97
N ALA A 135 5.89 1.61 -1.98
CA ALA A 135 5.65 2.84 -2.74
C ALA A 135 4.16 3.12 -3.00
N ASN A 136 3.69 4.29 -2.58
CA ASN A 136 2.32 4.79 -2.75
C ASN A 136 1.21 3.94 -2.08
N THR A 137 1.55 3.14 -1.06
CA THR A 137 0.59 2.38 -0.26
C THR A 137 0.36 2.98 1.13
N TYR A 138 -0.48 2.33 1.94
CA TYR A 138 -0.68 2.68 3.35
C TYR A 138 0.46 2.22 4.27
N PHE A 139 1.48 1.53 3.76
CA PHE A 139 2.66 1.18 4.52
C PHE A 139 3.76 2.22 4.30
N SER A 140 4.40 2.67 5.38
CA SER A 140 5.64 3.46 5.33
C SER A 140 6.88 2.59 5.43
N ASP A 141 6.72 1.38 5.98
CA ASP A 141 7.75 0.38 6.18
C ASP A 141 7.08 -1.00 6.14
N LEU A 142 7.71 -1.98 5.49
CA LEU A 142 7.17 -3.32 5.33
C LEU A 142 8.32 -4.32 5.20
N GLU A 143 8.38 -5.24 6.15
CA GLU A 143 9.30 -6.37 6.11
C GLU A 143 8.53 -7.68 6.04
N ILE A 144 9.02 -8.60 5.22
CA ILE A 144 8.46 -9.95 5.12
C ILE A 144 9.52 -11.00 5.34
N ARG A 145 9.11 -12.12 5.92
CA ARG A 145 9.94 -13.31 6.08
C ARG A 145 9.15 -14.52 5.61
N VAL A 146 9.82 -15.38 4.85
CA VAL A 146 9.35 -16.72 4.54
C VAL A 146 10.45 -17.65 5.01
N ASP A 147 10.23 -18.29 6.16
CA ASP A 147 11.11 -19.35 6.59
C ASP A 147 10.90 -20.57 5.69
N GLY A 148 11.93 -21.37 5.48
CA GLY A 148 11.82 -22.62 4.72
C GLY A 148 11.45 -23.77 5.66
N GLY A 149 11.70 -25.00 5.22
CA GLY A 149 11.17 -26.20 5.89
C GLY A 149 11.42 -26.26 7.40
N GLY A 150 10.32 -26.20 8.14
CA GLY A 150 10.09 -26.85 9.43
C GLY A 150 8.85 -27.73 9.24
N ASP A 151 8.75 -28.83 9.99
CA ASP A 151 7.50 -29.58 10.10
C ASP A 151 6.54 -28.81 11.06
N ASP A 152 6.32 -27.53 10.80
CA ASP A 152 5.48 -26.67 11.61
C ASP A 152 4.20 -26.30 10.85
N ASP A 153 3.18 -27.14 11.04
CA ASP A 153 1.79 -26.96 10.57
C ASP A 153 1.17 -25.58 10.93
N GLU A 154 1.86 -24.81 11.77
CA GLU A 154 1.47 -23.46 12.17
C GLU A 154 1.77 -22.40 11.10
N GLY A 155 2.55 -22.71 10.07
CA GLY A 155 2.83 -21.84 8.92
C GLY A 155 4.12 -21.03 9.05
N ASN A 156 4.92 -21.01 7.98
CA ASN A 156 6.30 -20.54 7.99
C ASN A 156 6.52 -19.14 7.38
N ALA A 157 5.49 -18.30 7.32
CA ALA A 157 5.62 -16.94 6.78
C ALA A 157 5.12 -15.86 7.75
N ALA A 158 5.88 -14.78 7.87
CA ALA A 158 5.59 -13.66 8.76
C ALA A 158 5.75 -12.31 8.04
N MET A 159 5.11 -11.27 8.59
CA MET A 159 5.28 -9.89 8.15
C MET A 159 5.31 -8.94 9.35
N THR A 160 6.07 -7.84 9.24
CA THR A 160 5.93 -6.67 10.11
C THR A 160 5.83 -5.42 9.24
N GLY A 161 5.11 -4.40 9.70
CA GLY A 161 4.97 -3.18 8.92
C GLY A 161 4.51 -2.00 9.76
N LYS A 162 4.88 -0.80 9.30
CA LYS A 162 4.40 0.47 9.82
C LYS A 162 3.38 1.04 8.86
N LEU A 163 2.24 1.45 9.40
CA LEU A 163 1.14 2.07 8.65
C LEU A 163 1.28 3.59 8.72
N ALA A 164 1.05 4.26 7.60
CA ALA A 164 0.92 5.70 7.45
C ALA A 164 -0.35 5.97 6.62
N ILE A 165 -1.45 6.27 7.31
CA ILE A 165 -2.78 6.42 6.70
C ILE A 165 -3.10 7.91 6.56
N PRO A 166 -3.09 8.46 5.33
CA PRO A 166 -3.40 9.85 5.12
C PRO A 166 -4.89 10.13 5.36
N VAL A 167 -5.18 11.26 5.98
CA VAL A 167 -6.53 11.71 6.31
C VAL A 167 -6.77 13.14 5.88
N GLN A 168 -8.02 13.44 5.53
CA GLN A 168 -8.50 14.80 5.38
C GLN A 168 -8.96 15.31 6.75
N LEU A 169 -8.52 16.52 7.10
CA LEU A 169 -8.91 17.19 8.33
C LEU A 169 -10.03 18.22 8.07
N ALA A 170 -10.84 18.48 9.08
CA ALA A 170 -11.74 19.63 9.09
C ALA A 170 -10.90 20.92 9.03
N ALA A 171 -11.42 21.95 8.35
CA ALA A 171 -10.83 23.27 8.46
C ALA A 171 -10.93 23.74 9.92
N LYS A 172 -9.89 24.40 10.40
CA LYS A 172 -9.94 25.06 11.70
C LYS A 172 -10.65 26.39 11.47
N ASP A 173 -11.90 26.48 11.90
CA ASP A 173 -12.67 27.72 11.93
C ASP A 173 -12.04 28.74 12.90
#